data_AF-A0A673NKC8-F1
#
_entry.id   AF-A0A673NKC8-F1
#
_cell.length_a   1.000
_cell.length_b   1.000
_cell.length_c   1.000
_cell.angle_alpha   90.00
_cell.angle_beta   90.00
_cell.angle_gamma   90.00
#
_symmetry.space_group_name_H-M   'P 1'
#
loop_
_entity.id
_entity.type
_entity.pdbx_description
1 polymer ?
#
loop_
_entity_poly.entity_id
_entity_poly.type
_entity_poly.pdbx_seq_one_letter_code
_entity_poly.pdbx_strand_id
1 'polypeptide(L)'
;MRNRMTEFSTRKRSALDVFVCLCLVSLVYSFNIDLQHPVVFRGPDATFFGYSVLEHVHDNTRWIVVGAPRANSSFSSSVQSPGAVYKCRIRNNPEQRCTEMDLGRGVYLTHIQSTHYFDRNDEWFASTLTDFYSPCLSLFIFFLYCLQACAHRWKNVYYESEYILPHGYCSVIPATLQGKSQPLIPCYEDHKKTYGEEHGSCQAGIAGVFTEELVIMGAPGSYYWTGTVKVFNMTSNTHYNLNQDNLSPRRYSYLGYAVTAGHFSSPNTIDVAAGAPQDSVKIYLFGRKKSIIKAFQL
;
A
#
# COMPACT_ATOMS: atom_id res chain seq x y z
N MET A 1 11.17 -34.40 74.74
CA MET A 1 11.54 -35.61 73.96
C MET A 1 11.12 -35.40 72.50
N ARG A 2 12.11 -35.36 71.60
CA ARG A 2 12.10 -35.54 70.13
C ARG A 2 10.88 -35.06 69.29
N ASN A 3 11.10 -33.97 68.56
CA ASN A 3 10.41 -33.65 67.30
C ASN A 3 10.78 -34.67 66.21
N ARG A 4 9.79 -35.22 65.49
CA ARG A 4 9.98 -35.91 64.20
C ARG A 4 10.05 -34.84 63.11
N MET A 5 11.22 -34.62 62.53
CA MET A 5 11.36 -34.02 61.20
C MET A 5 11.13 -35.13 60.17
N THR A 6 10.09 -35.00 59.36
CA THR A 6 9.92 -35.75 58.12
C THR A 6 10.85 -35.13 57.07
N GLU A 7 11.88 -35.88 56.68
CA GLU A 7 12.81 -35.52 55.60
C GLU A 7 12.06 -35.36 54.27
N PHE A 8 12.17 -34.17 53.67
CA PHE A 8 11.84 -33.97 52.27
C PHE A 8 12.92 -34.63 51.41
N SER A 9 12.57 -35.77 50.80
CA SER A 9 13.40 -36.44 49.79
C SER A 9 13.52 -35.56 48.54
N THR A 10 14.71 -34.99 48.34
CA THR A 10 15.07 -34.23 47.14
C THR A 10 15.37 -35.21 46.00
N ARG A 11 14.35 -35.50 45.18
CA ARG A 11 14.49 -36.31 43.97
C ARG A 11 15.44 -35.62 42.98
N LYS A 12 16.68 -36.10 42.89
CA LYS A 12 17.67 -35.66 41.89
C LYS A 12 17.09 -35.91 40.48
N ARG A 13 16.72 -34.85 39.76
CA ARG A 13 16.31 -34.94 38.35
C ARG A 13 17.51 -35.44 37.53
N SER A 14 17.34 -36.51 36.76
CA SER A 14 18.43 -37.08 35.97
C SER A 14 18.80 -36.12 34.84
N ALA A 15 20.09 -36.01 34.50
CA ALA A 15 20.54 -35.25 33.33
C ALA A 15 19.87 -35.75 32.03
N LEU A 16 19.46 -37.03 32.02
CA LEU A 16 18.67 -37.64 30.95
C LEU A 16 17.26 -37.03 30.85
N ASP A 17 16.59 -36.75 31.99
CA ASP A 17 15.26 -36.12 32.01
C ASP A 17 15.32 -34.69 31.47
N VAL A 18 16.40 -33.98 31.79
CA VAL A 18 16.66 -32.62 31.28
C VAL A 18 16.96 -32.65 29.78
N PHE A 19 17.76 -33.60 29.32
CA PHE A 19 18.08 -33.78 27.90
C PHE A 19 16.84 -34.17 27.08
N VAL A 20 16.02 -35.10 27.57
CA VAL A 20 14.76 -35.49 26.94
C VAL A 20 13.78 -34.31 26.88
N CYS A 21 13.64 -33.52 27.95
CA CYS A 21 12.84 -32.29 27.92
C CYS A 21 13.36 -31.27 26.89
N LEU A 22 14.67 -31.06 26.79
CA LEU A 22 15.27 -30.16 25.79
C LEU A 22 15.05 -30.66 24.35
N CYS A 23 15.13 -31.97 24.12
CA CYS A 23 14.80 -32.60 22.84
C CYS A 23 13.30 -32.48 22.49
N LEU A 24 12.42 -32.59 23.48
CA LEU A 24 10.97 -32.43 23.28
C LEU A 24 10.58 -30.97 22.99
N VAL A 25 11.21 -29.99 23.65
CA VAL A 25 10.99 -28.56 23.40
C VAL A 25 11.47 -28.13 22.02
N SER A 26 12.55 -28.75 21.50
CA SER A 26 13.09 -28.48 20.16
C SER A 26 12.28 -29.12 19.02
N LEU A 27 11.31 -30.00 19.32
CA LEU A 27 10.42 -30.62 18.33
C LEU A 27 9.07 -29.88 18.16
N VAL A 28 8.83 -28.79 18.90
CA VAL A 28 7.58 -28.03 18.80
C VAL A 28 7.68 -27.02 17.65
N TYR A 29 7.05 -27.35 16.52
CA TYR A 29 6.72 -26.37 15.49
C TYR A 29 5.60 -25.46 16.02
N SER A 30 5.96 -24.36 16.69
CA SER A 30 4.96 -23.40 17.15
C SER A 30 4.46 -22.59 15.95
N PHE A 31 3.26 -22.91 15.46
CA PHE A 31 2.48 -22.03 14.59
C PHE A 31 1.18 -21.67 15.31
N ASN A 32 0.82 -20.39 15.35
CA ASN A 32 -0.31 -19.86 16.15
C ASN A 32 -1.45 -19.29 15.28
N ILE A 33 -1.48 -19.63 13.98
CA ILE A 33 -2.56 -19.26 13.06
C ILE A 33 -3.59 -20.40 13.06
N ASP A 34 -4.83 -20.09 13.42
CA ASP A 34 -5.93 -21.05 13.38
C ASP A 34 -6.40 -21.25 11.92
N LEU A 35 -6.22 -22.47 11.41
CA LEU A 35 -6.67 -22.88 10.07
C LEU A 35 -8.06 -23.52 10.08
N GLN A 36 -8.59 -23.91 11.26
CA GLN A 36 -9.86 -24.62 11.39
C GLN A 36 -11.05 -23.66 11.43
N HIS A 37 -10.87 -22.46 11.98
CA HIS A 37 -11.96 -21.48 12.13
C HIS A 37 -11.67 -20.14 11.41
N PRO A 38 -11.43 -20.13 10.09
CA PRO A 38 -11.22 -18.89 9.36
C PRO A 38 -12.52 -18.10 9.21
N VAL A 39 -12.41 -16.77 9.26
CA VAL A 39 -13.49 -15.86 8.88
C VAL A 39 -13.34 -15.54 7.39
N VAL A 40 -14.35 -15.90 6.58
CA VAL A 40 -14.29 -15.75 5.13
C VAL A 40 -15.26 -14.65 4.68
N PHE A 41 -14.70 -13.54 4.20
CA PHE A 41 -15.48 -12.48 3.56
C PHE A 41 -15.58 -12.75 2.05
N ARG A 42 -16.80 -12.76 1.51
CA ARG A 42 -17.05 -12.94 0.08
C ARG A 42 -17.50 -11.63 -0.54
N GLY A 43 -16.85 -11.25 -1.64
CA GLY A 43 -17.21 -10.09 -2.44
C GLY A 43 -17.89 -10.48 -3.75
N PRO A 44 -18.18 -9.50 -4.62
CA PRO A 44 -18.84 -9.74 -5.90
C PRO A 44 -17.93 -10.52 -6.88
N ASP A 45 -18.55 -11.40 -7.68
CA ASP A 45 -17.84 -12.26 -8.61
C ASP A 45 -17.11 -11.49 -9.72
N ALA A 46 -15.98 -12.01 -10.17
CA ALA A 46 -15.16 -11.46 -11.26
C ALA A 46 -14.67 -10.01 -11.09
N THR A 47 -14.72 -9.45 -9.87
CA THR A 47 -14.28 -8.07 -9.58
C THR A 47 -12.83 -7.95 -9.09
N PHE A 48 -12.15 -9.10 -8.94
CA PHE A 48 -10.85 -9.22 -8.25
C PHE A 48 -10.92 -8.74 -6.79
N PHE A 49 -12.07 -8.96 -6.13
CA PHE A 49 -12.19 -8.75 -4.69
C PHE A 49 -11.12 -9.56 -3.93
N GLY A 50 -10.30 -8.86 -3.14
CA GLY A 50 -9.16 -9.45 -2.45
C GLY A 50 -7.82 -9.21 -3.12
N TYR A 51 -7.77 -8.45 -4.23
CA TYR A 51 -6.51 -8.09 -4.89
C TYR A 51 -5.54 -7.37 -3.95
N SER A 52 -6.08 -6.52 -3.07
CA SER A 52 -5.35 -5.90 -1.97
C SER A 52 -6.20 -5.91 -0.70
N VAL A 53 -5.59 -6.14 0.45
CA VAL A 53 -6.27 -6.27 1.74
C VAL A 53 -5.46 -5.55 2.82
N LEU A 54 -6.14 -4.86 3.73
CA LEU A 54 -5.54 -4.33 4.96
C LEU A 54 -6.50 -4.49 6.15
N GLU A 55 -5.93 -4.51 7.35
CA GLU A 55 -6.68 -4.38 8.59
C GLU A 55 -6.78 -2.90 8.96
N HIS A 56 -7.93 -2.48 9.46
CA HIS A 56 -8.14 -1.09 9.88
C HIS A 56 -8.87 -1.02 11.20
N VAL A 57 -8.43 -0.13 12.07
CA VAL A 57 -9.05 0.10 13.38
C VAL A 57 -9.40 1.57 13.55
N HIS A 58 -10.66 1.83 13.84
CA HIS A 58 -11.16 3.16 14.16
C HIS A 58 -12.30 3.07 15.17
N ASP A 59 -12.28 3.89 16.21
CA ASP A 59 -13.27 3.94 17.29
C ASP A 59 -13.62 2.56 17.86
N ASN A 60 -12.59 1.77 18.20
CA ASN A 60 -12.70 0.40 18.72
C ASN A 60 -13.43 -0.59 17.78
N THR A 61 -13.69 -0.20 16.54
CA THR A 61 -14.23 -1.06 15.51
C THR A 61 -13.12 -1.52 14.59
N ARG A 62 -13.08 -2.84 14.35
CA ARG A 62 -12.09 -3.48 13.48
C ARG A 62 -12.74 -3.84 12.15
N TRP A 63 -12.07 -3.46 11.09
CA TRP A 63 -12.50 -3.63 9.71
C TRP A 63 -11.41 -4.36 8.94
N ILE A 64 -11.82 -5.20 7.99
CA ILE A 64 -10.99 -5.60 6.87
C ILE A 64 -11.38 -4.71 5.71
N VAL A 65 -10.40 -4.02 5.13
CA VAL A 65 -10.62 -3.20 3.93
C VAL A 65 -10.06 -3.96 2.74
N VAL A 66 -10.87 -4.07 1.69
CA VAL A 66 -10.60 -4.94 0.55
C VAL A 66 -10.73 -4.14 -0.74
N GLY A 67 -9.70 -4.23 -1.58
CA GLY A 67 -9.72 -3.69 -2.93
C GLY A 67 -10.30 -4.69 -3.93
N ALA A 68 -11.09 -4.18 -4.86
CA ALA A 68 -11.64 -4.93 -5.99
C ALA A 68 -11.47 -4.12 -7.29
N PRO A 69 -10.30 -4.20 -7.95
CA PRO A 69 -9.93 -3.33 -9.06
C PRO A 69 -10.83 -3.36 -10.29
N ARG A 70 -11.64 -4.41 -10.46
CA ARG A 70 -12.56 -4.56 -11.59
C ARG A 70 -14.04 -4.45 -11.18
N ALA A 71 -14.32 -4.06 -9.94
CA ALA A 71 -15.68 -3.84 -9.49
C ALA A 71 -16.33 -2.67 -10.24
N ASN A 72 -17.61 -2.83 -10.57
CA ASN A 72 -18.46 -1.69 -10.91
C ASN A 72 -18.85 -0.99 -9.61
N SER A 73 -18.79 0.34 -9.61
CA SER A 73 -19.06 1.15 -8.43
C SER A 73 -20.49 1.68 -8.46
N SER A 74 -21.22 1.53 -7.34
CA SER A 74 -22.54 2.14 -7.19
C SER A 74 -22.49 3.68 -7.14
N PHE A 75 -21.34 4.25 -6.75
CA PHE A 75 -21.09 5.70 -6.67
C PHE A 75 -20.53 6.30 -7.96
N SER A 76 -20.29 5.50 -9.01
CA SER A 76 -19.82 5.95 -10.32
C SER A 76 -20.44 5.08 -11.42
N SER A 77 -21.77 5.09 -11.51
CA SER A 77 -22.55 4.25 -12.43
C SER A 77 -22.29 4.52 -13.92
N SER A 78 -21.76 5.69 -14.27
CA SER A 78 -21.39 6.05 -15.64
C SER A 78 -20.00 5.56 -16.07
N VAL A 79 -19.23 4.94 -15.16
CA VAL A 79 -17.87 4.48 -15.43
C VAL A 79 -17.84 2.95 -15.44
N GLN A 80 -17.21 2.39 -16.47
CA GLN A 80 -17.06 0.94 -16.61
C GLN A 80 -15.89 0.43 -15.78
N SER A 81 -16.18 -0.49 -14.86
CA SER A 81 -15.18 -1.21 -14.06
C SER A 81 -14.08 -0.30 -13.46
N PRO A 82 -14.43 0.81 -12.78
CA PRO A 82 -13.44 1.70 -12.18
C PRO A 82 -12.63 1.01 -11.07
N GLY A 83 -13.20 -0.02 -10.45
CA GLY A 83 -12.70 -0.58 -9.21
C GLY A 83 -13.28 0.11 -7.99
N ALA A 84 -13.35 -0.62 -6.89
CA ALA A 84 -13.98 -0.16 -5.67
C ALA A 84 -13.23 -0.66 -4.42
N VAL A 85 -13.44 0.04 -3.31
CA VAL A 85 -12.97 -0.36 -1.98
C VAL A 85 -14.17 -0.81 -1.18
N TYR A 86 -14.05 -1.97 -0.54
CA TYR A 86 -15.04 -2.52 0.37
C TYR A 86 -14.51 -2.53 1.80
N LYS A 87 -15.41 -2.40 2.77
CA LYS A 87 -15.10 -2.61 4.19
C LYS A 87 -15.98 -3.71 4.78
N CYS A 88 -15.37 -4.62 5.52
CA CYS A 88 -16.02 -5.75 6.15
C CYS A 88 -15.79 -5.68 7.66
N ARG A 89 -16.86 -5.61 8.46
CA ARG A 89 -16.72 -5.56 9.92
C ARG A 89 -16.31 -6.93 10.44
N ILE A 90 -15.30 -7.00 11.31
CA ILE A 90 -14.81 -8.27 11.87
C ILE A 90 -15.76 -8.82 12.94
N ARG A 91 -16.26 -7.95 13.82
CA ARG A 91 -17.19 -8.30 14.90
C ARG A 91 -18.60 -7.83 14.57
N ASN A 92 -19.61 -8.51 15.12
CA ASN A 92 -21.03 -8.17 14.94
C ASN A 92 -21.45 -8.15 13.45
N ASN A 93 -20.94 -9.11 12.68
CA ASN A 93 -21.23 -9.29 11.26
C ASN A 93 -21.45 -10.79 10.94
N PRO A 94 -22.58 -11.36 11.41
CA PRO A 94 -22.82 -12.81 11.29
C PRO A 94 -22.93 -13.27 9.83
N GLU A 95 -23.32 -12.39 8.92
CA GLU A 95 -23.46 -12.67 7.50
C GLU A 95 -22.16 -12.38 6.71
N GLN A 96 -21.11 -11.93 7.39
CA GLN A 96 -19.80 -11.63 6.79
C GLN A 96 -19.93 -10.70 5.56
N ARG A 97 -20.86 -9.74 5.62
CA ARG A 97 -21.12 -8.80 4.54
C ARG A 97 -20.05 -7.72 4.50
N CYS A 98 -19.73 -7.29 3.28
CA CYS A 98 -18.84 -6.18 3.00
C CYS A 98 -19.61 -5.09 2.27
N THR A 99 -19.38 -3.83 2.63
CA THR A 99 -20.05 -2.68 2.01
C THR A 99 -19.06 -1.87 1.20
N GLU A 100 -19.49 -1.42 0.02
CA GLU A 100 -18.71 -0.50 -0.81
C GLU A 100 -18.54 0.84 -0.07
N MET A 101 -17.34 1.43 -0.16
CA MET A 101 -17.04 2.73 0.42
C MET A 101 -17.28 3.85 -0.58
N ASP A 102 -18.07 4.86 -0.18
CA ASP A 102 -18.17 6.12 -0.91
C ASP A 102 -16.97 7.01 -0.58
N LEU A 103 -16.11 7.23 -1.58
CA LEU A 103 -14.91 8.05 -1.47
C LEU A 103 -15.04 9.42 -2.14
N GLY A 104 -16.25 9.76 -2.62
CA GLY A 104 -16.54 11.02 -3.30
C GLY A 104 -15.84 11.18 -4.66
N ARG A 105 -15.37 10.09 -5.28
CA ARG A 105 -14.59 10.14 -6.54
C ARG A 105 -15.41 10.56 -7.77
N GLY A 106 -16.74 10.47 -7.70
CA GLY A 106 -17.65 10.82 -8.80
C GLY A 106 -17.78 12.32 -9.12
N VAL A 107 -17.31 13.20 -8.23
CA VAL A 107 -17.71 14.63 -8.23
C VAL A 107 -16.58 15.57 -8.70
N TYR A 108 -15.33 15.13 -8.81
CA TYR A 108 -14.18 16.05 -8.64
C TYR A 108 -13.29 16.38 -9.83
N LEU A 109 -13.67 16.11 -11.07
CA LEU A 109 -12.75 16.34 -12.20
C LEU A 109 -13.27 17.34 -13.23
N THR A 110 -14.04 18.33 -12.78
CA THR A 110 -14.39 19.49 -13.58
C THR A 110 -13.63 20.71 -13.05
N HIS A 111 -12.69 21.22 -13.84
CA HIS A 111 -12.04 22.54 -13.72
C HIS A 111 -10.91 22.72 -12.70
N ILE A 112 -9.70 22.24 -13.00
CA ILE A 112 -8.49 22.80 -12.38
C ILE A 112 -7.40 23.22 -13.38
N GLN A 113 -7.24 22.60 -14.55
CA GLN A 113 -6.16 22.92 -15.50
C GLN A 113 -6.56 22.82 -16.98
N SER A 114 -5.73 23.33 -17.88
CA SER A 114 -6.05 23.55 -19.31
C SER A 114 -6.10 22.27 -20.14
N THR A 115 -5.32 21.23 -19.79
CA THR A 115 -5.06 20.06 -20.65
C THR A 115 -5.44 18.71 -20.03
N HIS A 116 -6.61 18.63 -19.38
CA HIS A 116 -7.10 17.38 -18.81
C HIS A 116 -8.48 16.98 -19.34
N TYR A 117 -8.59 15.69 -19.63
CA TYR A 117 -9.87 15.01 -19.80
C TYR A 117 -9.65 13.56 -19.33
N PHE A 118 -10.13 13.27 -18.12
CA PHE A 118 -9.76 12.05 -17.41
C PHE A 118 -10.77 10.94 -17.67
N ASP A 119 -10.26 9.79 -18.12
CA ASP A 119 -11.06 8.58 -18.28
C ASP A 119 -10.78 7.61 -17.12
N ARG A 120 -11.86 7.25 -16.42
CA ARG A 120 -11.83 6.33 -15.26
C ARG A 120 -12.20 4.90 -15.64
N ASN A 121 -12.49 4.62 -16.91
CA ASN A 121 -12.79 3.27 -17.37
C ASN A 121 -11.56 2.37 -17.22
N ASP A 122 -11.75 1.21 -16.57
CA ASP A 122 -10.71 0.22 -16.29
C ASP A 122 -9.45 0.79 -15.59
N GLU A 123 -9.63 1.78 -14.70
CA GLU A 123 -8.53 2.45 -14.00
C GLU A 123 -7.84 1.59 -12.93
N TRP A 124 -8.47 0.47 -12.54
CA TRP A 124 -7.98 -0.48 -11.53
C TRP A 124 -7.82 0.14 -10.13
N PHE A 125 -8.84 0.88 -9.67
CA PHE A 125 -8.81 1.50 -8.35
C PHE A 125 -8.84 0.48 -7.21
N ALA A 126 -8.08 0.77 -6.15
CA ALA A 126 -7.79 -0.15 -5.06
C ALA A 126 -7.03 -1.40 -5.53
N SER A 127 -6.14 -1.26 -6.51
CA SER A 127 -5.13 -2.27 -6.84
C SER A 127 -3.97 -2.27 -5.83
N THR A 128 -3.79 -1.16 -5.14
CA THR A 128 -2.91 -1.07 -3.97
C THR A 128 -3.70 -0.44 -2.83
N LEU A 129 -3.57 -1.05 -1.66
CA LEU A 129 -4.07 -0.53 -0.39
C LEU A 129 -2.94 -0.57 0.63
N THR A 130 -2.69 0.54 1.29
CA THR A 130 -1.75 0.61 2.42
C THR A 130 -2.31 1.52 3.49
N ASP A 131 -2.05 1.19 4.75
CA ASP A 131 -2.38 2.01 5.89
C ASP A 131 -1.13 2.49 6.62
N PHE A 132 -1.29 3.55 7.41
CA PHE A 132 -0.31 3.92 8.42
C PHE A 132 -1.02 4.62 9.59
N TYR A 133 -0.51 4.38 10.79
CA TYR A 133 -0.94 5.06 12.01
C TYR A 133 -0.34 6.47 12.08
N SER A 134 -1.04 7.48 11.53
CA SER A 134 -0.56 8.86 11.45
C SER A 134 -1.69 9.86 11.75
N PRO A 135 -1.40 11.07 12.26
CA PRO A 135 -2.39 12.14 12.30
C PRO A 135 -2.73 12.63 10.87
N CYS A 136 -3.59 11.94 10.11
CA CYS A 136 -4.11 12.55 8.87
C CYS A 136 -5.07 13.69 9.18
N LEU A 137 -4.76 14.86 8.62
CA LEU A 137 -5.68 15.97 8.34
C LEU A 137 -6.60 16.43 9.48
N SER A 138 -6.38 15.97 10.71
CA SER A 138 -7.12 16.38 11.90
C SER A 138 -6.33 17.47 12.62
N LEU A 139 -6.96 18.62 12.82
CA LEU A 139 -6.47 19.69 13.71
C LEU A 139 -6.30 19.22 15.16
N PHE A 140 -6.95 18.11 15.53
CA PHE A 140 -6.85 17.50 16.84
C PHE A 140 -5.83 16.36 16.78
N ILE A 141 -4.87 16.37 17.70
CA ILE A 141 -3.83 15.35 17.89
C ILE A 141 -4.48 14.04 18.37
N PHE A 142 -5.18 13.37 17.46
CA PHE A 142 -5.61 11.99 17.59
C PHE A 142 -4.89 11.21 16.50
N PHE A 143 -4.04 10.27 16.91
CA PHE A 143 -3.41 9.35 15.97
C PHE A 143 -4.49 8.47 15.36
N LEU A 144 -4.58 8.46 14.03
CA LEU A 144 -5.66 7.85 13.26
C LEU A 144 -5.03 6.95 12.18
N TYR A 145 -5.73 5.91 11.74
CA TYR A 145 -5.23 5.07 10.65
C TYR A 145 -5.66 5.67 9.31
N CYS A 146 -4.73 6.23 8.55
CA CYS A 146 -5.03 6.72 7.21
C CYS A 146 -4.81 5.62 6.21
N LEU A 147 -5.59 5.62 5.13
CA LEU A 147 -5.41 4.65 4.05
C LEU A 147 -5.01 5.37 2.77
N GLN A 148 -4.19 4.71 1.98
CA GLN A 148 -3.91 5.06 0.59
C GLN A 148 -4.53 3.98 -0.29
N ALA A 149 -5.28 4.40 -1.31
CA ALA A 149 -5.80 3.53 -2.35
C ALA A 149 -5.40 4.06 -3.73
N CYS A 150 -4.96 3.19 -4.64
CA CYS A 150 -4.46 3.62 -5.95
C CYS A 150 -5.10 2.90 -7.15
N ALA A 151 -5.07 3.60 -8.28
CA ALA A 151 -5.51 3.22 -9.63
C ALA A 151 -4.38 3.51 -10.62
N HIS A 152 -3.47 2.56 -10.79
CA HIS A 152 -2.29 2.74 -11.64
C HIS A 152 -2.59 2.82 -13.14
N ARG A 153 -3.81 2.46 -13.58
CA ARG A 153 -4.24 2.54 -14.99
C ARG A 153 -5.13 3.75 -15.29
N TRP A 154 -5.31 4.63 -14.30
CA TRP A 154 -6.01 5.88 -14.50
C TRP A 154 -5.29 6.74 -15.55
N LYS A 155 -6.06 7.34 -16.47
CA LYS A 155 -5.50 7.91 -17.70
C LYS A 155 -6.10 9.27 -18.06
N ASN A 156 -5.27 10.12 -18.65
CA ASN A 156 -5.67 11.36 -19.29
C ASN A 156 -5.81 11.10 -20.81
N VAL A 157 -6.99 11.37 -21.35
CA VAL A 157 -7.32 11.19 -22.77
C VAL A 157 -7.57 12.52 -23.48
N TYR A 158 -7.12 13.64 -22.90
CA TYR A 158 -7.18 14.96 -23.54
C TYR A 158 -6.50 14.98 -24.93
N TYR A 159 -5.40 14.24 -25.08
CA TYR A 159 -4.64 14.09 -26.32
C TYR A 159 -4.88 12.75 -27.01
N GLU A 160 -6.07 12.15 -26.89
CA GLU A 160 -6.38 10.82 -27.41
C GLU A 160 -6.05 10.62 -28.90
N SER A 161 -6.09 11.68 -29.71
CA SER A 161 -5.68 11.63 -31.12
C SER A 161 -4.19 11.35 -31.33
N GLU A 162 -3.34 11.65 -30.34
CA GLU A 162 -1.91 11.36 -30.34
C GLU A 162 -1.59 10.18 -29.41
N TYR A 163 -1.88 10.33 -28.11
CA TYR A 163 -1.58 9.34 -27.08
C TYR A 163 -2.57 9.41 -25.91
N ILE A 164 -2.88 8.24 -25.34
CA ILE A 164 -3.51 8.12 -24.02
C ILE A 164 -2.39 8.07 -22.98
N LEU A 165 -2.46 8.93 -21.94
CA LEU A 165 -1.42 9.08 -20.93
C LEU A 165 -1.83 8.42 -19.60
N PRO A 166 -1.34 7.21 -19.29
CA PRO A 166 -1.65 6.53 -18.03
C PRO A 166 -0.79 7.09 -16.89
N HIS A 167 -1.20 8.21 -16.32
CA HIS A 167 -0.50 8.83 -15.20
C HIS A 167 -0.61 8.02 -13.90
N GLY A 168 -1.72 7.30 -13.72
CA GLY A 168 -2.09 6.73 -12.43
C GLY A 168 -2.69 7.76 -11.48
N TYR A 169 -3.38 7.26 -10.47
CA TYR A 169 -4.13 8.06 -9.50
C TYR A 169 -4.07 7.38 -8.13
N CYS A 170 -3.94 8.16 -7.06
CA CYS A 170 -4.09 7.66 -5.69
C CYS A 170 -5.04 8.57 -4.90
N SER A 171 -5.56 8.03 -3.79
CA SER A 171 -6.42 8.73 -2.86
C SER A 171 -5.95 8.47 -1.44
N VAL A 172 -5.87 9.53 -0.64
CA VAL A 172 -5.76 9.41 0.83
C VAL A 172 -7.17 9.40 1.40
N ILE A 173 -7.49 8.33 2.10
CA ILE A 173 -8.79 8.05 2.70
C ILE A 173 -8.67 8.29 4.21
N PRO A 174 -9.62 9.05 4.81
CA PRO A 174 -9.60 9.31 6.24
C PRO A 174 -9.89 8.05 7.06
N ALA A 175 -9.44 8.05 8.31
CA ALA A 175 -9.61 6.91 9.23
C ALA A 175 -11.05 6.55 9.55
N THR A 176 -11.99 7.47 9.39
CA THR A 176 -13.42 7.21 9.53
C THR A 176 -13.96 6.25 8.46
N LEU A 177 -13.20 5.98 7.39
CA LEU A 177 -13.62 5.24 6.20
C LEU A 177 -14.91 5.81 5.59
N GLN A 178 -15.10 7.11 5.75
CA GLN A 178 -16.28 7.87 5.31
C GLN A 178 -15.86 9.27 4.88
N GLY A 179 -16.60 9.82 3.92
CA GLY A 179 -16.38 11.17 3.43
C GLY A 179 -15.41 11.23 2.26
N LYS A 180 -15.07 12.46 1.89
CA LYS A 180 -14.29 12.74 0.69
C LYS A 180 -12.83 12.37 0.89
N SER A 181 -12.29 11.59 -0.06
CA SER A 181 -10.86 11.31 -0.14
C SER A 181 -10.07 12.46 -0.77
N GLN A 182 -8.81 12.63 -0.37
CA GLN A 182 -7.90 13.58 -1.00
C GLN A 182 -7.28 12.94 -2.26
N PRO A 183 -7.54 13.47 -3.47
CA PRO A 183 -6.95 12.95 -4.69
C PRO A 183 -5.46 13.31 -4.79
N LEU A 184 -4.66 12.39 -5.32
CA LEU A 184 -3.24 12.54 -5.61
C LEU A 184 -2.97 12.08 -7.04
N ILE A 185 -2.45 12.98 -7.88
CA ILE A 185 -2.11 12.71 -9.28
C ILE A 185 -0.64 13.10 -9.50
N PRO A 186 0.32 12.31 -9.01
CA PRO A 186 1.72 12.74 -8.88
C PRO A 186 2.48 12.82 -10.21
N CYS A 187 1.88 12.36 -11.30
CA CYS A 187 2.49 12.26 -12.62
C CYS A 187 1.81 13.14 -13.68
N TYR A 188 0.79 13.90 -13.30
CA TYR A 188 0.18 14.88 -14.18
C TYR A 188 0.97 16.18 -14.17
N GLU A 189 1.24 16.72 -15.35
CA GLU A 189 1.84 18.03 -15.57
C GLU A 189 1.14 18.69 -16.77
N ASP A 190 0.86 19.99 -16.68
CA ASP A 190 0.11 20.70 -17.73
C ASP A 190 0.92 20.76 -19.03
N HIS A 191 0.25 20.64 -20.17
CA HIS A 191 0.83 20.68 -21.52
C HIS A 191 1.82 19.54 -21.86
N LYS A 192 1.90 18.49 -21.04
CA LYS A 192 2.67 17.27 -21.37
C LYS A 192 1.83 16.33 -22.23
N LYS A 193 2.38 15.96 -23.39
CA LYS A 193 1.70 15.10 -24.38
C LYS A 193 2.49 13.86 -24.80
N THR A 194 3.76 13.76 -24.41
CA THR A 194 4.64 12.66 -24.81
C THR A 194 4.42 11.45 -23.91
N TYR A 195 4.19 10.29 -24.52
CA TYR A 195 3.86 9.06 -23.78
C TYR A 195 5.03 8.54 -22.93
N GLY A 196 6.23 8.42 -23.52
CA GLY A 196 7.36 7.77 -22.87
C GLY A 196 8.29 8.72 -22.10
N GLU A 197 8.30 10.00 -22.43
CA GLU A 197 9.19 10.95 -21.77
C GLU A 197 8.67 11.32 -20.39
N GLU A 198 9.59 11.57 -19.46
CA GLU A 198 9.30 12.01 -18.11
C GLU A 198 8.27 11.12 -17.39
N HIS A 199 7.01 11.55 -17.33
CA HIS A 199 5.94 10.92 -16.55
C HIS A 199 4.65 10.66 -17.34
N GLY A 200 4.67 10.75 -18.68
CA GLY A 200 3.49 10.58 -19.54
C GLY A 200 2.80 9.21 -19.39
N SER A 201 3.56 8.14 -19.14
CA SER A 201 3.08 6.78 -18.93
C SER A 201 3.43 6.23 -17.54
N CYS A 202 3.60 7.13 -16.58
CA CYS A 202 4.13 6.84 -15.24
C CYS A 202 3.48 5.66 -14.50
N GLN A 203 2.16 5.50 -14.60
CA GLN A 203 1.38 4.48 -13.88
C GLN A 203 1.66 4.49 -12.36
N ALA A 204 1.64 5.68 -11.75
CA ALA A 204 1.86 5.84 -10.32
C ALA A 204 0.81 5.08 -9.51
N GLY A 205 1.27 4.41 -8.44
CA GLY A 205 0.41 3.71 -7.50
C GLY A 205 0.16 2.24 -7.85
N ILE A 206 0.99 1.64 -8.71
CA ILE A 206 1.03 0.17 -8.87
C ILE A 206 1.47 -0.54 -7.58
N ALA A 207 2.30 0.16 -6.82
CA ALA A 207 2.74 -0.19 -5.48
C ALA A 207 2.78 1.10 -4.67
N GLY A 208 2.64 0.97 -3.35
CA GLY A 208 2.59 2.10 -2.45
C GLY A 208 3.04 1.70 -1.07
N VAL A 209 3.47 2.69 -0.31
CA VAL A 209 3.72 2.56 1.13
C VAL A 209 3.41 3.90 1.78
N PHE A 210 2.75 3.85 2.91
CA PHE A 210 2.38 5.02 3.68
C PHE A 210 3.23 5.05 4.95
N THR A 211 3.83 6.19 5.27
CA THR A 211 4.56 6.46 6.51
C THR A 211 3.95 7.65 7.25
N GLU A 212 4.53 8.05 8.38
CA GLU A 212 4.05 9.17 9.21
C GLU A 212 3.73 10.43 8.40
N GLU A 213 4.62 10.82 7.49
CA GLU A 213 4.51 12.08 6.73
C GLU A 213 4.46 11.88 5.21
N LEU A 214 4.80 10.67 4.72
CA LEU A 214 5.04 10.43 3.30
C LEU A 214 4.07 9.38 2.74
N VAL A 215 3.45 9.74 1.64
CA VAL A 215 2.71 8.83 0.75
C VAL A 215 3.65 8.50 -0.40
N ILE A 216 4.13 7.26 -0.46
CA ILE A 216 5.11 6.80 -1.43
C ILE A 216 4.40 5.94 -2.47
N MET A 217 4.69 6.19 -3.74
CA MET A 217 4.03 5.58 -4.89
C MET A 217 5.08 5.11 -5.90
N GLY A 218 5.03 3.83 -6.23
CA GLY A 218 5.81 3.26 -7.32
C GLY A 218 5.29 3.74 -8.68
N ALA A 219 6.20 4.09 -9.59
CA ALA A 219 5.89 4.71 -10.88
C ALA A 219 6.75 4.09 -12.02
N PRO A 220 6.54 2.81 -12.36
CA PRO A 220 7.42 2.04 -13.23
C PRO A 220 7.47 2.53 -14.69
N GLY A 221 6.44 3.22 -15.18
CA GLY A 221 6.40 3.68 -16.57
C GLY A 221 7.11 5.01 -16.82
N SER A 222 7.64 5.66 -15.78
CA SER A 222 8.37 6.92 -15.94
C SER A 222 9.68 6.72 -16.74
N TYR A 223 10.07 7.72 -17.51
CA TYR A 223 11.29 7.77 -18.31
C TYR A 223 11.49 6.53 -19.20
N TYR A 224 10.59 6.30 -20.15
CA TYR A 224 10.56 5.13 -21.03
C TYR A 224 10.69 3.82 -20.25
N TRP A 225 9.84 3.68 -19.23
CA TRP A 225 9.81 2.52 -18.36
C TRP A 225 11.10 2.23 -17.58
N THR A 226 12.01 3.18 -17.47
CA THR A 226 13.09 3.10 -16.49
C THR A 226 12.49 2.99 -15.08
N GLY A 227 11.40 3.73 -14.85
CA GLY A 227 10.64 3.74 -13.62
C GLY A 227 11.20 4.70 -12.58
N THR A 228 10.40 5.07 -11.60
CA THR A 228 10.79 5.94 -10.49
C THR A 228 9.90 5.68 -9.28
N VAL A 229 10.16 6.41 -8.19
CA VAL A 229 9.30 6.47 -7.01
C VAL A 229 8.86 7.92 -6.81
N LYS A 230 7.55 8.14 -6.79
CA LYS A 230 6.93 9.42 -6.48
C LYS A 230 6.59 9.46 -5.00
N VAL A 231 6.85 10.59 -4.37
CA VAL A 231 6.59 10.81 -2.95
C VAL A 231 5.77 12.08 -2.80
N PHE A 232 4.70 11.99 -2.01
CA PHE A 232 3.92 13.13 -1.56
C PHE A 232 4.15 13.33 -0.07
N ASN A 233 4.64 14.51 0.31
CA ASN A 233 4.81 14.89 1.70
C ASN A 233 3.53 15.60 2.16
N MET A 234 2.83 15.01 3.13
CA MET A 234 1.56 15.55 3.64
C MET A 234 1.75 16.84 4.43
N THR A 235 2.86 16.97 5.17
CA THR A 235 3.17 18.13 6.02
C THR A 235 3.44 19.38 5.18
N SER A 236 4.25 19.25 4.13
CA SER A 236 4.57 20.36 3.22
C SER A 236 3.62 20.48 2.04
N ASN A 237 2.73 19.51 1.83
CA ASN A 237 1.84 19.40 0.68
C ASN A 237 2.60 19.50 -0.66
N THR A 238 3.75 18.79 -0.76
CA THR A 238 4.61 18.82 -1.96
C THR A 238 4.85 17.44 -2.53
N HIS A 239 4.99 17.40 -3.86
CA HIS A 239 5.37 16.20 -4.60
C HIS A 239 6.84 16.27 -5.00
N TYR A 240 7.54 15.14 -4.93
CA TYR A 240 8.88 14.99 -5.48
C TYR A 240 9.12 13.55 -5.92
N ASN A 241 10.08 13.34 -6.81
CA ASN A 241 10.59 12.01 -7.16
C ASN A 241 11.90 11.73 -6.43
N LEU A 242 12.20 10.44 -6.23
CA LEU A 242 13.52 10.04 -5.76
C LEU A 242 14.54 10.22 -6.89
N ASN A 243 15.74 10.66 -6.50
CA ASN A 243 16.78 11.07 -7.40
C ASN A 243 17.47 9.84 -8.03
N GLN A 244 17.74 9.93 -9.32
CA GLN A 244 18.21 8.84 -10.18
C GLN A 244 19.63 9.05 -10.73
N ASP A 245 20.35 10.08 -10.27
CA ASP A 245 21.65 10.48 -10.83
C ASP A 245 22.72 9.36 -10.92
N ASN A 246 22.54 8.24 -10.22
CA ASN A 246 23.44 7.07 -10.24
C ASN A 246 22.81 5.79 -10.84
N LEU A 247 21.61 5.86 -11.41
CA LEU A 247 21.01 4.72 -12.11
C LEU A 247 21.61 4.59 -13.50
N SER A 248 21.96 3.36 -13.89
CA SER A 248 22.30 3.12 -15.29
C SER A 248 21.10 3.50 -16.15
N PRO A 249 21.26 4.15 -17.30
CA PRO A 249 20.18 4.65 -18.16
C PRO A 249 19.41 3.53 -18.89
N ARG A 250 19.34 2.33 -18.30
CA ARG A 250 18.62 1.18 -18.83
C ARG A 250 17.12 1.47 -18.77
N ARG A 251 16.58 1.74 -19.94
CA ARG A 251 15.13 1.76 -20.18
C ARG A 251 14.53 0.41 -19.83
N TYR A 252 13.23 0.41 -19.55
CA TYR A 252 12.46 -0.81 -19.25
C TYR A 252 12.92 -1.55 -17.99
N SER A 253 13.50 -0.86 -17.01
CA SER A 253 13.91 -1.42 -15.72
C SER A 253 12.73 -1.66 -14.76
N TYR A 254 11.63 -0.92 -14.94
CA TYR A 254 10.42 -0.94 -14.10
C TYR A 254 10.71 -0.60 -12.63
N LEU A 255 11.62 0.34 -12.36
CA LEU A 255 11.88 0.81 -11.01
C LEU A 255 10.59 1.33 -10.36
N GLY A 256 10.33 0.91 -9.12
CA GLY A 256 9.10 1.25 -8.41
C GLY A 256 7.96 0.27 -8.68
N TYR A 257 8.22 -0.87 -9.33
CA TYR A 257 7.23 -1.95 -9.44
C TYR A 257 6.75 -2.45 -8.07
N ALA A 258 7.66 -2.49 -7.10
CA ALA A 258 7.37 -2.73 -5.68
C ALA A 258 8.12 -1.70 -4.84
N VAL A 259 7.50 -1.22 -3.76
CA VAL A 259 8.10 -0.25 -2.85
C VAL A 259 7.84 -0.65 -1.39
N THR A 260 8.76 -0.32 -0.52
CA THR A 260 8.59 -0.39 0.94
C THR A 260 9.42 0.70 1.60
N ALA A 261 9.13 1.01 2.86
CA ALA A 261 9.84 2.03 3.62
C ALA A 261 10.13 1.53 5.03
N GLY A 262 11.24 1.98 5.58
CA GLY A 262 11.66 1.58 6.92
C GLY A 262 13.01 2.16 7.32
N HIS A 263 13.44 1.83 8.53
CA HIS A 263 14.70 2.29 9.10
C HIS A 263 15.84 1.34 8.71
N PHE A 264 16.43 1.55 7.52
CA PHE A 264 17.47 0.66 7.00
C PHE A 264 18.89 1.17 7.26
N SER A 265 19.10 2.48 7.17
CA SER A 265 20.41 3.12 7.38
C SER A 265 20.62 3.59 8.82
N SER A 266 19.57 4.10 9.47
CA SER A 266 19.61 4.60 10.85
C SER A 266 18.22 4.49 11.50
N PRO A 267 18.15 4.29 12.83
CA PRO A 267 16.87 4.26 13.57
C PRO A 267 16.03 5.53 13.44
N ASN A 268 16.66 6.67 13.13
CA ASN A 268 16.01 7.98 13.11
C ASN A 268 15.67 8.47 11.69
N THR A 269 15.90 7.65 10.67
CA THR A 269 15.64 8.03 9.28
C THR A 269 14.83 6.95 8.59
N ILE A 270 13.76 7.37 7.91
CA ILE A 270 13.00 6.49 7.03
C ILE A 270 13.68 6.51 5.66
N ASP A 271 14.06 5.32 5.21
CA ASP A 271 14.59 5.08 3.88
C ASP A 271 13.53 4.33 3.05
N VAL A 272 13.61 4.48 1.72
CA VAL A 272 12.67 3.85 0.79
C VAL A 272 13.42 2.80 -0.02
N ALA A 273 12.91 1.57 -0.05
CA ALA A 273 13.41 0.52 -0.93
C ALA A 273 12.44 0.35 -2.11
N ALA A 274 12.99 0.26 -3.32
CA ALA A 274 12.21 0.06 -4.54
C ALA A 274 12.82 -1.02 -5.43
N GLY A 275 11.96 -1.90 -5.94
CA GLY A 275 12.35 -2.96 -6.86
C GLY A 275 12.37 -2.47 -8.31
N ALA A 276 13.35 -2.97 -9.07
CA ALA A 276 13.47 -2.83 -10.53
C ALA A 276 13.62 -4.25 -11.12
N PRO A 277 12.50 -4.99 -11.30
CA PRO A 277 12.54 -6.41 -11.62
C PRO A 277 13.21 -6.71 -12.96
N GLN A 278 13.08 -5.81 -13.94
CA GLN A 278 13.65 -5.97 -15.28
C GLN A 278 15.11 -5.49 -15.37
N ASP A 279 15.65 -4.85 -14.34
CA ASP A 279 17.07 -4.51 -14.26
C ASP A 279 17.87 -5.62 -13.58
N SER A 280 17.80 -6.84 -14.14
CA SER A 280 18.47 -8.02 -13.56
C SER A 280 18.07 -8.26 -12.10
N VAL A 281 16.79 -8.04 -11.77
CA VAL A 281 16.21 -8.25 -10.43
C VAL A 281 16.95 -7.48 -9.33
N LYS A 282 16.99 -6.15 -9.48
CA LYS A 282 17.65 -5.27 -8.50
C LYS A 282 16.66 -4.61 -7.55
N ILE A 283 17.18 -4.25 -6.37
CA ILE A 283 16.50 -3.45 -5.35
C ILE A 283 17.39 -2.25 -5.03
N TYR A 284 16.80 -1.06 -5.07
CA TYR A 284 17.47 0.20 -4.78
C TYR A 284 16.97 0.76 -3.45
N LEU A 285 17.90 1.11 -2.57
CA LEU A 285 17.62 1.78 -1.30
C LEU A 285 17.93 3.26 -1.42
N PHE A 286 16.94 4.10 -1.13
CA PHE A 286 16.99 5.56 -1.22
C PHE A 286 16.95 6.17 0.18
N GLY A 287 17.86 7.12 0.42
CA GLY A 287 18.01 7.78 1.71
C GLY A 287 17.33 9.15 1.82
N ARG A 288 17.55 9.80 2.96
CA ARG A 288 17.05 11.16 3.27
C ARG A 288 17.39 12.22 2.22
N LYS A 289 18.53 12.11 1.52
CA LYS A 289 18.92 13.01 0.42
C LYS A 289 18.22 12.69 -0.91
N LYS A 290 17.21 11.82 -0.90
CA LYS A 290 16.49 11.30 -2.07
C LYS A 290 17.38 10.50 -3.02
N SER A 291 18.65 10.30 -2.70
CA SER A 291 19.63 9.61 -3.51
C SER A 291 19.74 8.15 -3.13
N ILE A 292 20.22 7.34 -4.08
CA ILE A 292 20.52 5.94 -3.84
C ILE A 292 21.67 5.83 -2.84
N ILE A 293 21.44 5.09 -1.77
CA ILE A 293 22.46 4.70 -0.80
C ILE A 293 23.10 3.38 -1.21
N LYS A 294 22.29 2.42 -1.66
CA LYS A 294 22.73 1.06 -1.95
C LYS A 294 21.85 0.40 -3.01
N ALA A 295 22.46 -0.46 -3.80
CA ALA A 295 21.77 -1.36 -4.71
C ALA A 295 22.08 -2.81 -4.32
N PHE A 296 21.07 -3.66 -4.40
CA PHE A 296 21.16 -5.10 -4.19
C PHE A 296 20.75 -5.78 -5.48
N GLN A 297 21.41 -6.90 -5.80
CA GLN A 297 21.04 -7.79 -6.89
C GLN A 297 20.71 -9.14 -6.28
N LEU A 298 19.54 -9.68 -6.62
CA LEU A 298 19.09 -11.00 -6.20
C LEU A 298 19.65 -12.11 -7.08
#